data_AF-A0A9D5C4C9-F1
#
_entry.id   AF-A0A9D5C4C9-F1
#
_cell.length_a   1.000
_cell.length_b   1.000
_cell.length_c   1.000
_cell.angle_alpha   90.00
_cell.angle_beta   90.00
_cell.angle_gamma   90.00
#
_symmetry.space_group_name_H-M   'P 1'
#
loop_
_entity.id
_entity.type
_entity.pdbx_description
1 polymer ?
#
loop_
_entity_poly.entity_id
_entity_poly.type
_entity_poly.pdbx_seq_one_letter_code
_entity_poly.pdbx_strand_id
1 'polypeptide(L)'
;MKEGDSVKELAGEASSLWQASELMKSLISSSYSTKSFSLKWQLVRDKLQQLNSALEAAHNSEDSNENSMLAQLLQSLVSTANEIHELADKCRSGLYSVGKLQMNSDLDVVASELELHVKRLNEIYASGALTLSTALVVSRPCSGARREDVKFYLEDLITRLKVGDLEMKTRALAGINDMLHEDEKHARIMAIEIADAVDVLIRALESKPVRIQEEAAEAISVIVGHGSSYKGILVNAGVISPLVQVAESGSEAGKERVTRALEKLTENSDNSWSVSAHGGVTVMLKILDEVGACVELIGSACGVLRNLSDVKEIKRFMVEHGLVSLLMKLLMRSKEEGCQTKAMEFLHHLASQDGAIKDKVIEGGVVESLLKILNPNSLQSSKTREVALKTIQGLCFSSANSVTGLIQCGLLDNLLCFLRDSEISVQESVLKATFHLCGMSREVKKAMGDAGFMEELVKLLGTKSSGVQEMAAEALRSLVTIPRNQRKFIRQHQNINRVIEELFHQVEEKSVPMKHSLLSILLSLAYSYNGRRKMVETGYVKHLEKLAESGVVDAEKIFKKFSGSRFQSMLNGIWSS
;
A
#
# COMPACT_ATOMS: atom_id res chain seq x y z
N MET A 1 7.77 71.02 21.74
CA MET A 1 6.95 69.98 22.40
C MET A 1 5.71 69.70 21.55
N LYS A 2 5.86 68.95 20.46
CA LYS A 2 4.78 68.28 19.71
C LYS A 2 5.45 67.20 18.85
N GLU A 3 5.97 66.17 19.50
CA GLU A 3 6.57 64.98 18.83
C GLU A 3 6.23 63.68 19.58
N GLY A 4 5.39 63.76 20.63
CA GLY A 4 5.08 62.61 21.50
C GLY A 4 3.78 61.87 21.22
N ASP A 5 2.87 62.44 20.42
CA ASP A 5 1.53 61.84 20.19
C ASP A 5 1.45 61.02 18.89
N SER A 6 2.25 61.31 17.86
CA SER A 6 2.21 60.58 16.58
C SER A 6 2.82 59.16 16.67
N VAL A 7 3.76 58.91 17.59
CA VAL A 7 4.43 57.60 17.72
C VAL A 7 3.58 56.58 18.49
N LYS A 8 2.56 57.01 19.24
CA LYS A 8 1.65 56.10 19.96
C LYS A 8 0.49 55.58 19.11
N GLU A 9 0.09 56.29 18.06
CA GLU A 9 -0.91 55.80 17.10
C GLU A 9 -0.34 54.75 16.13
N LEU A 10 0.91 54.91 15.69
CA LEU A 10 1.61 53.98 14.78
C LEU A 10 1.74 52.54 15.32
N ALA A 11 1.75 52.38 16.65
CA ALA A 11 1.84 51.06 17.29
C ALA A 11 0.48 50.34 17.43
N GLY A 12 -0.64 51.06 17.27
CA GLY A 12 -2.00 50.53 17.48
C GLY A 12 -2.53 49.69 16.31
N GLU A 13 -2.24 50.09 15.06
CA GLU A 13 -2.82 49.48 13.86
C GLU A 13 -2.02 48.27 13.33
N ALA A 14 -0.68 48.30 13.38
CA ALA A 14 0.13 47.12 13.08
C ALA A 14 -0.13 45.96 14.08
N SER A 15 -0.51 46.31 15.31
CA SER A 15 -0.94 45.36 16.35
C SER A 15 -2.30 44.74 16.03
N SER A 16 -3.23 45.46 15.41
CA SER A 16 -4.59 44.96 15.14
C SER A 16 -4.66 44.00 13.94
N LEU A 17 -3.86 44.21 12.89
CA LEU A 17 -3.72 43.27 11.77
C LEU A 17 -3.11 41.94 12.21
N TRP A 18 -2.03 41.99 13.00
CA TRP A 18 -1.39 40.80 13.54
C TRP A 18 -2.33 40.03 14.48
N GLN A 19 -3.04 40.74 15.37
CA GLN A 19 -4.06 40.15 16.24
C GLN A 19 -5.18 39.48 15.44
N ALA A 20 -5.65 40.10 14.36
CA ALA A 20 -6.66 39.51 13.49
C ALA A 20 -6.16 38.23 12.80
N SER A 21 -4.93 38.20 12.29
CA SER A 21 -4.35 37.00 11.67
C SER A 21 -4.17 35.85 12.68
N GLU A 22 -3.66 36.13 13.88
CA GLU A 22 -3.53 35.09 14.92
C GLU A 22 -4.89 34.56 15.40
N LEU A 23 -5.91 35.42 15.49
CA LEU A 23 -7.28 34.99 15.76
C LEU A 23 -7.82 34.07 14.66
N MET A 24 -7.59 34.41 13.38
CA MET A 24 -8.02 33.58 12.25
C MET A 24 -7.33 32.20 12.27
N LYS A 25 -6.01 32.15 12.51
CA LYS A 25 -5.24 30.89 12.63
C LYS A 25 -5.75 30.01 13.78
N SER A 26 -6.04 30.62 14.93
CA SER A 26 -6.63 29.95 16.09
C SER A 26 -8.01 29.37 15.75
N LEU A 27 -8.86 30.13 15.05
CA LEU A 27 -10.19 29.67 14.63
C LEU A 27 -10.14 28.56 13.58
N ILE A 28 -9.24 28.65 12.60
CA ILE A 28 -9.02 27.59 11.61
C ILE A 28 -8.64 26.29 12.34
N SER A 29 -7.69 26.35 13.27
CA SER A 29 -7.29 25.19 14.08
C SER A 29 -8.44 24.63 14.93
N SER A 30 -9.18 25.51 15.60
CA SER A 30 -10.34 25.19 16.43
C SER A 30 -11.46 24.53 15.62
N SER A 31 -11.69 24.96 14.38
CA SER A 31 -12.75 24.45 13.52
C SER A 31 -12.52 23.02 13.00
N TYR A 32 -11.30 22.49 13.03
CA TYR A 32 -11.06 21.07 12.72
C TYR A 32 -11.53 20.13 13.84
N SER A 33 -11.70 20.64 15.06
CA SER A 33 -12.17 19.87 16.21
C SER A 33 -13.70 19.67 16.21
N THR A 34 -14.46 20.36 15.35
CA THR A 34 -15.92 20.27 15.29
C THR A 34 -16.37 19.10 14.40
N LYS A 35 -17.03 18.10 15.00
CA LYS A 35 -17.52 16.89 14.30
C LYS A 35 -18.97 17.00 13.80
N SER A 36 -19.73 18.00 14.25
CA SER A 36 -21.11 18.28 13.84
C SER A 36 -21.13 19.31 12.70
N PHE A 37 -22.11 19.22 11.78
CA PHE A 37 -22.27 20.14 10.64
C PHE A 37 -21.04 20.26 9.72
N SER A 38 -20.42 19.12 9.37
CA SER A 38 -19.13 19.05 8.66
C SER A 38 -19.04 19.91 7.40
N LEU A 39 -20.06 19.88 6.54
CA LEU A 39 -20.10 20.64 5.29
C LEU A 39 -20.18 22.16 5.52
N LYS A 40 -20.93 22.60 6.55
CA LYS A 40 -21.08 24.03 6.87
C LYS A 40 -19.80 24.56 7.53
N TRP A 41 -19.20 23.79 8.43
CA TRP A 41 -17.89 24.13 8.99
C TRP A 41 -16.78 24.08 7.95
N GLN A 42 -16.88 23.24 6.92
CA GLN A 42 -15.96 23.28 5.79
C GLN A 42 -16.07 24.60 5.03
N LEU A 43 -17.29 25.05 4.71
CA LEU A 43 -17.50 26.36 4.07
C LEU A 43 -16.95 27.52 4.92
N VAL A 44 -17.21 27.51 6.22
CA VAL A 44 -16.65 28.52 7.16
C VAL A 44 -15.12 28.47 7.18
N ARG A 45 -14.52 27.27 7.19
CA ARG A 45 -13.06 27.08 7.12
C ARG A 45 -12.46 27.65 5.84
N ASP A 46 -13.05 27.36 4.70
CA ASP A 46 -12.56 27.82 3.40
C ASP A 46 -12.53 29.36 3.36
N LYS A 47 -13.59 30.01 3.88
CA LYS A 47 -13.66 31.48 3.98
C LYS A 47 -12.66 32.06 5.00
N LEU A 48 -12.47 31.41 6.16
CA LEU A 48 -11.46 31.81 7.15
C LEU A 48 -10.04 31.71 6.60
N GLN A 49 -9.72 30.65 5.84
CA GLN A 49 -8.42 30.48 5.19
C GLN A 49 -8.19 31.54 4.11
N GLN A 50 -9.22 31.86 3.34
CA GLN A 50 -9.18 32.94 2.35
C GLN A 50 -8.89 34.30 2.99
N LEU A 51 -9.57 34.62 4.10
CA LEU A 51 -9.34 35.85 4.87
C LEU A 51 -7.95 35.90 5.48
N ASN A 52 -7.49 34.82 6.13
CA ASN A 52 -6.16 34.79 6.74
C ASN A 52 -5.06 35.01 5.69
N SER A 53 -5.17 34.35 4.54
CA SER A 53 -4.21 34.52 3.43
C SER A 53 -4.19 35.96 2.91
N ALA A 54 -5.37 36.60 2.80
CA ALA A 54 -5.49 37.97 2.33
C ALA A 54 -5.00 39.00 3.37
N LEU A 55 -5.14 38.73 4.67
CA LEU A 55 -4.62 39.58 5.76
C LEU A 55 -3.10 39.44 5.91
N GLU A 56 -2.55 38.24 5.76
CA GLU A 56 -1.10 38.01 5.74
C GLU A 56 -0.43 38.73 4.57
N ALA A 57 -1.10 38.80 3.41
CA ALA A 57 -0.64 39.58 2.27
C ALA A 57 -0.59 41.10 2.56
N ALA A 58 -1.53 41.61 3.37
CA ALA A 58 -1.57 43.01 3.80
C ALA A 58 -0.47 43.36 4.82
N HIS A 59 0.01 42.38 5.60
CA HIS A 59 1.03 42.61 6.63
C HIS A 59 2.40 42.99 6.04
N ASN A 60 2.66 42.63 4.79
CA ASN A 60 3.95 42.85 4.13
C ASN A 60 4.04 44.19 3.35
N SER A 61 3.01 45.04 3.40
CA SER A 61 3.01 46.36 2.76
C SER A 61 3.41 47.45 3.74
N GLU A 62 4.45 48.22 3.44
CA GLU A 62 5.01 49.30 4.30
C GLU A 62 4.11 50.55 4.43
N ASP A 63 3.01 50.64 3.67
CA ASP A 63 2.10 51.81 3.66
C ASP A 63 0.75 51.46 4.32
N SER A 64 0.72 51.38 5.65
CA SER A 64 -0.51 51.12 6.42
C SER A 64 -0.88 52.25 7.37
N ASN A 65 -0.57 53.51 7.04
CA ASN A 65 -0.90 54.64 7.90
C ASN A 65 -2.26 55.24 7.53
N GLU A 66 -3.22 55.05 8.43
CA GLU A 66 -4.52 55.73 8.50
C GLU A 66 -5.59 55.28 7.50
N ASN A 67 -5.83 53.97 7.44
CA ASN A 67 -6.91 53.45 6.61
C ASN A 67 -8.16 53.15 7.46
N SER A 68 -9.01 54.17 7.65
CA SER A 68 -10.26 54.10 8.43
C SER A 68 -11.17 52.91 8.00
N MET A 69 -11.15 52.56 6.71
CA MET A 69 -11.88 51.40 6.19
C MET A 69 -11.30 50.05 6.65
N LEU A 70 -9.97 49.95 6.75
CA LEU A 70 -9.29 48.77 7.27
C LEU A 70 -9.56 48.59 8.76
N ALA A 71 -9.47 49.66 9.55
CA ALA A 71 -9.75 49.61 10.98
C ALA A 71 -11.20 49.16 11.28
N GLN A 72 -12.17 49.65 10.50
CA GLN A 72 -13.57 49.21 10.59
C GLN A 72 -13.75 47.73 10.19
N LEU A 73 -13.07 47.28 9.13
CA LEU A 73 -13.08 45.88 8.71
C LEU A 73 -12.50 44.97 9.81
N LEU A 74 -11.35 45.35 10.40
CA LEU A 74 -10.69 44.56 11.44
C LEU A 74 -11.54 44.46 12.70
N GLN A 75 -12.18 45.55 13.13
CA GLN A 75 -13.13 45.54 14.24
C GLN A 75 -14.32 44.60 13.97
N SER A 76 -14.89 44.67 12.76
CA SER A 76 -16.00 43.80 12.37
C SER A 76 -15.57 42.33 12.29
N LEU A 77 -14.37 42.06 11.80
CA LEU A 77 -13.80 40.73 11.66
C LEU A 77 -13.49 40.11 13.03
N VAL A 78 -13.03 40.89 14.01
CA VAL A 78 -12.87 40.44 15.40
C VAL A 78 -14.22 40.11 16.03
N SER A 79 -15.28 40.87 15.75
CA SER A 79 -16.64 40.55 16.22
C SER A 79 -17.12 39.20 15.65
N THR A 80 -17.03 39.03 14.33
CA THR A 80 -17.41 37.77 13.67
C THR A 80 -16.54 36.59 14.14
N ALA A 81 -15.26 36.83 14.42
CA ALA A 81 -14.35 35.82 14.97
C ALA A 81 -14.81 35.31 16.36
N ASN A 82 -15.27 36.21 17.23
CA ASN A 82 -15.79 35.85 18.55
C ASN A 82 -17.09 35.03 18.43
N GLU A 83 -17.99 35.40 17.50
CA GLU A 83 -19.21 34.63 17.21
C GLU A 83 -18.88 33.21 16.72
N ILE A 84 -17.90 33.07 15.83
CA ILE A 84 -17.42 31.75 15.37
C ILE A 84 -16.86 30.93 16.52
N HIS A 85 -16.11 31.55 17.44
CA HIS A 85 -15.56 30.87 18.60
C HIS A 85 -16.66 30.30 19.49
N GLU A 86 -17.70 31.11 19.79
CA GLU A 86 -18.85 30.65 20.56
C GLU A 86 -19.60 29.50 19.87
N LEU A 87 -19.78 29.59 18.55
CA LEU A 87 -20.42 28.53 17.77
C LEU A 87 -19.59 27.25 17.77
N ALA A 88 -18.26 27.35 17.68
CA ALA A 88 -17.36 26.20 17.78
C ALA A 88 -17.44 25.53 19.16
N ASP A 89 -17.50 26.31 20.24
CA ASP A 89 -17.68 25.80 21.61
C ASP A 89 -19.05 25.15 21.84
N LYS A 90 -20.13 25.74 21.31
CA LYS A 90 -21.48 25.15 21.33
C LYS A 90 -21.50 23.83 20.54
N CYS A 91 -20.78 23.74 19.42
CA CYS A 91 -20.60 22.51 18.65
C CYS A 91 -19.80 21.43 19.40
N ARG A 92 -18.79 21.80 20.20
CA ARG A 92 -17.96 20.88 20.99
C ARG A 92 -18.65 20.34 22.23
N SER A 93 -19.38 21.20 22.94
CA SER A 93 -20.05 20.85 24.20
C SER A 93 -21.27 19.94 24.02
N GLY A 94 -21.80 19.80 22.80
CA GLY A 94 -22.94 18.94 22.49
C GLY A 94 -24.27 19.39 23.11
N LEU A 95 -24.27 20.52 23.82
CA LEU A 95 -25.43 21.11 24.48
C LEU A 95 -26.11 22.11 23.54
N TYR A 96 -27.03 21.61 22.71
CA TYR A 96 -27.88 22.46 21.86
C TYR A 96 -28.95 23.13 22.72
N SER A 97 -28.62 24.21 23.43
CA SER A 97 -29.61 24.94 24.26
C SER A 97 -30.77 25.55 23.44
N VAL A 98 -30.63 25.68 22.11
CA VAL A 98 -31.64 26.35 21.25
C VAL A 98 -31.99 25.59 19.94
N GLY A 99 -31.50 24.35 19.76
CA GLY A 99 -31.90 23.47 18.65
C GLY A 99 -31.04 23.52 17.38
N LYS A 100 -30.99 22.39 16.63
CA LYS A 100 -30.11 22.19 15.46
C LYS A 100 -30.41 23.09 14.25
N LEU A 101 -31.65 23.53 14.09
CA LEU A 101 -32.05 24.40 12.98
C LEU A 101 -31.52 25.82 13.16
N GLN A 102 -31.53 26.33 14.40
CA GLN A 102 -30.94 27.63 14.70
C GLN A 102 -29.43 27.61 14.49
N MET A 103 -28.74 26.56 14.92
CA MET A 103 -27.30 26.40 14.66
C MET A 103 -26.95 26.38 13.17
N ASN A 104 -27.79 25.76 12.33
CA ASN A 104 -27.62 25.81 10.87
C ASN A 104 -27.76 27.24 10.34
N SER A 105 -28.78 27.98 10.81
CA SER A 105 -28.99 29.38 10.43
C SER A 105 -27.82 30.25 10.88
N ASP A 106 -27.33 30.06 12.11
CA ASP A 106 -26.22 30.84 12.67
C ASP A 106 -24.92 30.60 11.89
N LEU A 107 -24.66 29.35 11.47
CA LEU A 107 -23.51 29.02 10.62
C LEU A 107 -23.64 29.65 9.22
N ASP A 108 -24.86 29.73 8.66
CA ASP A 108 -25.10 30.38 7.36
C ASP A 108 -24.95 31.90 7.43
N VAL A 109 -25.39 32.52 8.53
CA VAL A 109 -25.19 33.94 8.80
C VAL A 109 -23.70 34.24 8.90
N VAL A 110 -22.95 33.47 9.68
CA VAL A 110 -21.51 33.64 9.84
C VAL A 110 -20.75 33.41 8.53
N ALA A 111 -21.12 32.40 7.74
CA ALA A 111 -20.51 32.17 6.43
C ALA A 111 -20.75 33.37 5.48
N SER A 112 -21.94 33.97 5.54
CA SER A 112 -22.29 35.15 4.75
C SER A 112 -21.55 36.41 5.21
N GLU A 113 -21.39 36.59 6.53
CA GLU A 113 -20.60 37.69 7.12
C GLU A 113 -19.11 37.57 6.75
N LEU A 114 -18.54 36.36 6.81
CA LEU A 114 -17.17 36.12 6.36
C LEU A 114 -17.00 36.43 4.86
N GLU A 115 -17.99 36.08 4.03
CA GLU A 115 -17.97 36.42 2.61
C GLU A 115 -18.05 37.94 2.38
N LEU A 116 -18.82 38.66 3.18
CA LEU A 116 -18.87 40.12 3.16
C LEU A 116 -17.52 40.74 3.56
N HIS A 117 -16.84 40.18 4.56
CA HIS A 117 -15.50 40.62 4.97
C HIS A 117 -14.47 40.38 3.86
N VAL A 118 -14.53 39.23 3.18
CA VAL A 118 -13.68 38.95 2.01
C VAL A 118 -13.91 39.99 0.93
N LYS A 119 -15.18 40.30 0.64
CA LYS A 119 -15.54 41.28 -0.39
C LYS A 119 -15.06 42.68 -0.03
N ARG A 120 -15.27 43.13 1.21
CA ARG A 120 -14.81 44.43 1.70
C ARG A 120 -13.28 44.54 1.69
N LEU A 121 -12.57 43.48 2.07
CA LEU A 121 -11.12 43.44 2.00
C LEU A 121 -10.63 43.58 0.55
N ASN A 122 -11.28 42.89 -0.40
CA ASN A 122 -11.00 43.03 -1.83
C ASN A 122 -11.33 44.44 -2.37
N GLU A 123 -12.38 45.09 -1.87
CA GLU A 123 -12.71 46.49 -2.20
C GLU A 123 -11.65 47.47 -1.68
N ILE A 124 -11.06 47.21 -0.49
CA ILE A 124 -9.94 47.99 0.07
C ILE A 124 -8.66 47.78 -0.76
N TYR A 125 -8.42 46.56 -1.25
CA TYR A 125 -7.33 46.31 -2.20
C TYR A 125 -7.59 47.02 -3.55
N ALA A 126 -8.82 46.97 -4.05
CA ALA A 126 -9.18 47.61 -5.32
C ALA A 126 -9.15 49.15 -5.26
N SER A 127 -9.35 49.75 -4.08
CA SER A 127 -9.20 51.19 -3.87
C SER A 127 -7.73 51.65 -3.83
N GLY A 128 -6.78 50.71 -3.85
CA GLY A 128 -5.34 50.98 -3.79
C GLY A 128 -4.85 51.38 -2.40
N ALA A 129 -5.69 51.24 -1.38
CA ALA A 129 -5.41 51.67 -0.02
C ALA A 129 -4.62 50.62 0.80
N LEU A 130 -4.47 49.41 0.25
CA LEU A 130 -3.46 48.43 0.60
C LEU A 130 -2.67 48.11 -0.67
N THR A 131 -1.35 48.26 -0.66
CA THR A 131 -0.51 47.85 -1.78
C THR A 131 -0.33 46.34 -1.75
N LEU A 132 -0.97 45.62 -2.70
CA LEU A 132 -0.59 44.25 -2.99
C LEU A 132 0.88 44.25 -3.42
N SER A 133 1.75 43.61 -2.64
CA SER A 133 3.00 43.11 -3.19
C SER A 133 2.64 42.32 -4.45
N THR A 134 3.04 42.84 -5.60
CA THR A 134 2.43 42.60 -6.90
C THR A 134 2.45 41.13 -7.29
N ALA A 135 1.35 40.43 -7.05
CA ALA A 135 0.89 39.29 -7.82
C ALA A 135 -0.63 39.20 -7.65
N LEU A 136 -1.37 39.16 -8.76
CA LEU A 136 -2.76 38.71 -8.75
C LEU A 136 -2.78 37.31 -8.14
N VAL A 137 -3.11 37.19 -6.85
CA VAL A 137 -3.23 35.88 -6.21
C VAL A 137 -4.51 35.24 -6.74
N VAL A 138 -4.38 34.46 -7.81
CA VAL A 138 -5.48 33.61 -8.29
C VAL A 138 -5.88 32.70 -7.13
N SER A 139 -7.13 32.81 -6.70
CA SER A 139 -7.68 32.00 -5.61
C SER A 139 -7.65 30.52 -5.99
N ARG A 140 -7.29 29.66 -5.03
CA ARG A 140 -7.37 28.20 -5.22
C ARG A 140 -8.82 27.82 -5.57
N PRO A 141 -9.04 27.01 -6.61
CA PRO A 141 -10.38 26.53 -6.96
C PRO A 141 -10.92 25.57 -5.89
N CYS A 142 -12.24 25.62 -5.63
CA CYS A 142 -12.90 24.70 -4.71
C CYS A 142 -12.90 23.25 -5.24
N SER A 143 -13.05 22.26 -4.34
CA SER A 143 -13.19 20.86 -4.74
C SER A 143 -14.41 20.66 -5.66
N GLY A 144 -14.17 20.22 -6.90
CA GLY A 144 -15.19 20.09 -7.94
C GLY A 144 -15.39 21.33 -8.83
N ALA A 145 -14.47 22.30 -8.78
CA ALA A 145 -14.42 23.42 -9.72
C ALA A 145 -14.35 22.97 -11.19
N ARG A 146 -14.68 23.89 -12.11
CA ARG A 146 -14.62 23.58 -13.54
C ARG A 146 -13.18 23.38 -13.96
N ARG A 147 -13.02 22.56 -15.00
CA ARG A 147 -11.72 22.21 -15.58
C ARG A 147 -10.95 23.46 -16.00
N GLU A 148 -11.64 24.47 -16.53
CA GLU A 148 -11.05 25.73 -16.98
C GLU A 148 -10.52 26.56 -15.81
N ASP A 149 -11.22 26.56 -14.66
CA ASP A 149 -10.79 27.29 -13.46
C ASP A 149 -9.52 26.65 -12.86
N VAL A 150 -9.48 25.31 -12.83
CA VAL A 150 -8.30 24.56 -12.41
C VAL A 150 -7.13 24.80 -13.35
N LYS A 151 -7.37 24.75 -14.66
CA LYS A 151 -6.34 25.03 -15.66
C LYS A 151 -5.77 26.44 -15.48
N PHE A 152 -6.62 27.45 -15.33
CA PHE A 152 -6.21 28.83 -15.12
C PHE A 152 -5.36 29.00 -13.85
N TYR A 153 -5.77 28.37 -12.74
CA TYR A 153 -4.99 28.38 -11.50
C TYR A 153 -3.62 27.74 -11.68
N LEU A 154 -3.55 26.57 -12.32
CA LEU A 154 -2.29 25.86 -12.59
C LEU A 154 -1.38 26.63 -13.56
N GLU A 155 -1.93 27.32 -14.56
CA GLU A 155 -1.19 28.21 -15.48
C GLU A 155 -0.55 29.39 -14.73
N ASP A 156 -1.28 29.99 -13.80
CA ASP A 156 -0.75 31.03 -12.92
C ASP A 156 0.38 30.50 -12.03
N LEU A 157 0.22 29.32 -11.41
CA LEU A 157 1.29 28.71 -10.61
C LEU A 157 2.54 28.41 -11.44
N ILE A 158 2.40 27.90 -12.66
CA ILE A 158 3.53 27.69 -13.58
C ILE A 158 4.18 29.02 -13.96
N THR A 159 3.40 30.09 -14.13
CA THR A 159 3.95 31.42 -14.41
C THR A 159 4.76 31.93 -13.23
N ARG A 160 4.26 31.80 -11.99
CA ARG A 160 5.00 32.14 -10.77
C ARG A 160 6.27 31.30 -10.61
N LEU A 161 6.24 30.04 -11.02
CA LEU A 161 7.43 29.19 -11.05
C LEU A 161 8.46 29.66 -12.08
N LYS A 162 8.03 30.20 -13.23
CA LYS A 162 8.92 30.77 -14.27
C LYS A 162 9.60 32.05 -13.81
N VAL A 163 8.85 33.03 -13.28
CA VAL A 163 9.36 34.41 -13.04
C VAL A 163 9.53 34.80 -11.57
N GLY A 164 8.98 34.03 -10.63
CA GLY A 164 8.98 34.38 -9.21
C GLY A 164 10.35 34.27 -8.54
N ASP A 165 10.44 34.88 -7.36
CA ASP A 165 11.54 34.69 -6.42
C ASP A 165 11.50 33.28 -5.79
N LEU A 166 12.44 32.99 -4.90
CA LEU A 166 12.55 31.67 -4.28
C LEU A 166 11.28 31.29 -3.50
N GLU A 167 10.66 32.24 -2.81
CA GLU A 167 9.49 31.98 -1.98
C GLU A 167 8.24 31.77 -2.84
N MET A 168 8.05 32.62 -3.87
CA MET A 168 7.01 32.46 -4.87
C MET A 168 7.11 31.13 -5.61
N LYS A 169 8.31 30.72 -6.03
CA LYS A 169 8.54 29.43 -6.70
C LYS A 169 8.22 28.26 -5.79
N THR A 170 8.60 28.36 -4.52
CA THR A 170 8.33 27.35 -3.51
C THR A 170 6.83 27.21 -3.25
N ARG A 171 6.13 28.33 -3.03
CA ARG A 171 4.67 28.35 -2.84
C ARG A 171 3.94 27.87 -4.09
N ALA A 172 4.44 28.21 -5.28
CA ALA A 172 3.88 27.76 -6.54
C ALA A 172 3.97 26.23 -6.69
N LEU A 173 5.13 25.64 -6.40
CA LEU A 173 5.31 24.19 -6.45
C LEU A 173 4.47 23.46 -5.40
N ALA A 174 4.38 23.99 -4.17
CA ALA A 174 3.51 23.45 -3.15
C ALA A 174 2.04 23.46 -3.59
N GLY A 175 1.57 24.57 -4.18
CA GLY A 175 0.22 24.66 -4.77
C GLY A 175 0.01 23.67 -5.92
N ILE A 176 1.01 23.46 -6.78
CA ILE A 176 0.97 22.44 -7.84
C ILE A 176 0.82 21.05 -7.22
N ASN A 177 1.62 20.71 -6.21
CA ASN A 177 1.59 19.41 -5.54
C ASN A 177 0.23 19.15 -4.87
N ASP A 178 -0.31 20.15 -4.17
CA ASP A 178 -1.66 20.10 -3.59
C ASP A 178 -2.70 19.73 -4.65
N MET A 179 -2.71 20.44 -5.79
CA MET A 179 -3.66 20.15 -6.86
C MET A 179 -3.41 18.75 -7.46
N LEU A 180 -2.16 18.35 -7.67
CA LEU A 180 -1.82 17.06 -8.27
C LEU A 180 -2.27 15.87 -7.40
N HIS A 181 -2.25 16.00 -6.07
CA HIS A 181 -2.69 14.95 -5.15
C HIS A 181 -4.22 14.87 -5.00
N GLU A 182 -4.96 15.90 -5.39
CA GLU A 182 -6.43 15.92 -5.27
C GLU A 182 -7.16 15.08 -6.33
N ASP A 183 -6.77 15.18 -7.60
CA ASP A 183 -7.44 14.50 -8.72
C ASP A 183 -6.43 14.21 -9.84
N GLU A 184 -6.42 12.97 -10.35
CA GLU A 184 -5.61 12.54 -11.49
C GLU A 184 -5.79 13.42 -12.75
N LYS A 185 -6.96 14.05 -12.89
CA LYS A 185 -7.24 14.98 -14.00
C LYS A 185 -6.37 16.22 -13.94
N HIS A 186 -5.95 16.66 -12.75
CA HIS A 186 -5.05 17.79 -12.58
C HIS A 186 -3.66 17.45 -13.15
N ALA A 187 -3.19 16.22 -12.97
CA ALA A 187 -1.97 15.73 -13.60
C ALA A 187 -2.05 15.74 -15.13
N ARG A 188 -3.22 15.38 -15.69
CA ARG A 188 -3.46 15.48 -17.14
C ARG A 188 -3.42 16.93 -17.64
N ILE A 189 -4.07 17.86 -16.94
CA ILE A 189 -4.05 19.29 -17.28
C ILE A 189 -2.60 19.80 -17.27
N MET A 190 -1.85 19.50 -16.19
CA MET A 190 -0.45 19.86 -16.05
C MET A 190 0.44 19.31 -17.17
N ALA A 191 0.31 18.03 -17.51
CA ALA A 191 1.22 17.39 -18.46
C ALA A 191 0.91 17.66 -19.94
N ILE A 192 -0.35 17.95 -20.28
CA ILE A 192 -0.81 18.00 -21.68
C ILE A 192 -1.32 19.39 -22.08
N GLU A 193 -2.01 20.09 -21.19
CA GLU A 193 -2.83 21.26 -21.58
C GLU A 193 -2.17 22.60 -21.30
N ILE A 194 -1.21 22.62 -20.38
CA ILE A 194 -0.47 23.81 -20.00
C ILE A 194 0.85 23.83 -20.76
N ALA A 195 1.03 24.85 -21.59
CA ALA A 195 2.22 25.01 -22.39
C ALA A 195 3.49 25.15 -21.52
N ASP A 196 4.54 24.43 -21.92
CA ASP A 196 5.84 24.34 -21.25
C ASP A 196 5.82 23.86 -19.78
N ALA A 197 4.68 23.41 -19.23
CA ALA A 197 4.61 23.02 -17.82
C ALA A 197 5.64 21.92 -17.49
N VAL A 198 5.75 20.92 -18.36
CA VAL A 198 6.74 19.84 -18.25
C VAL A 198 8.16 20.40 -18.27
N ASP A 199 8.50 21.26 -19.23
CA ASP A 199 9.84 21.86 -19.34
C ASP A 199 10.19 22.76 -18.15
N VAL A 200 9.21 23.44 -17.55
CA VAL A 200 9.40 24.24 -16.34
C VAL A 200 9.67 23.33 -15.14
N LEU A 201 8.92 22.24 -14.97
CA LEU A 201 9.13 21.29 -13.89
C LEU A 201 10.49 20.59 -14.01
N ILE A 202 10.90 20.21 -15.23
CA ILE A 202 12.23 19.63 -15.49
C ILE A 202 13.33 20.63 -15.13
N ARG A 203 13.23 21.90 -15.54
CA ARG A 203 14.19 22.93 -15.13
C ARG A 203 14.19 23.20 -13.62
N ALA A 204 13.04 23.09 -12.96
CA ALA A 204 12.96 23.22 -11.51
C ALA A 204 13.65 22.06 -10.78
N LEU A 205 13.71 20.87 -11.38
CA LEU A 205 14.45 19.73 -10.85
C LEU A 205 15.98 19.97 -10.87
N GLU A 206 16.47 20.73 -11.86
CA GLU A 206 17.88 21.13 -11.99
C GLU A 206 18.26 22.35 -11.13
N SER A 207 17.31 22.87 -10.36
CA SER A 207 17.49 24.05 -9.51
C SER A 207 18.42 23.77 -8.32
N LYS A 208 19.30 24.72 -7.99
CA LYS A 208 20.24 24.58 -6.85
C LYS A 208 19.55 24.57 -5.47
N PRO A 209 18.52 25.40 -5.21
CA PRO A 209 17.77 25.33 -3.96
C PRO A 209 17.09 23.96 -3.78
N VAL A 210 17.51 23.25 -2.73
CA VAL A 210 17.02 21.89 -2.39
C VAL A 210 15.50 21.84 -2.35
N ARG A 211 14.84 22.82 -1.72
CA ARG A 211 13.38 22.86 -1.61
C ARG A 211 12.67 22.93 -2.96
N ILE A 212 13.22 23.65 -3.94
CA ILE A 212 12.64 23.73 -5.29
C ILE A 212 12.80 22.40 -6.02
N GLN A 213 14.00 21.82 -5.96
CA GLN A 213 14.28 20.52 -6.56
C GLN A 213 13.39 19.42 -5.97
N GLU A 214 13.23 19.40 -4.64
CA GLU A 214 12.41 18.45 -3.91
C GLU A 214 10.93 18.52 -4.27
N GLU A 215 10.35 19.72 -4.32
CA GLU A 215 8.95 19.92 -4.66
C GLU A 215 8.68 19.65 -6.15
N ALA A 216 9.63 19.97 -7.03
CA ALA A 216 9.57 19.62 -8.44
C ALA A 216 9.66 18.10 -8.66
N ALA A 217 10.50 17.41 -7.90
CA ALA A 217 10.59 15.95 -7.90
C ALA A 217 9.27 15.31 -7.46
N GLU A 218 8.60 15.87 -6.45
CA GLU A 218 7.28 15.41 -6.02
C GLU A 218 6.26 15.59 -7.16
N ALA A 219 6.18 16.78 -7.75
CA ALA A 219 5.24 17.06 -8.84
C ALA A 219 5.41 16.07 -10.01
N ILE A 220 6.66 15.84 -10.43
CA ILE A 220 6.98 14.88 -11.49
C ILE A 220 6.61 13.45 -11.06
N SER A 221 6.94 13.04 -9.83
CA SER A 221 6.61 11.70 -9.33
C SER A 221 5.10 11.46 -9.27
N VAL A 222 4.33 12.47 -8.85
CA VAL A 222 2.87 12.39 -8.75
C VAL A 222 2.24 12.38 -10.13
N ILE A 223 2.73 13.22 -11.05
CA ILE A 223 2.31 13.17 -12.46
C ILE A 223 2.54 11.75 -12.95
N VAL A 224 3.78 11.24 -12.99
CA VAL A 224 4.10 9.90 -13.49
C VAL A 224 3.27 8.78 -12.81
N GLY A 225 2.88 8.96 -11.55
CA GLY A 225 2.07 8.00 -10.78
C GLY A 225 0.63 7.83 -11.24
N HIS A 226 -0.03 8.87 -11.76
CA HIS A 226 -1.47 8.88 -12.07
C HIS A 226 -1.89 8.20 -13.40
N GLY A 227 -0.97 7.52 -14.13
CA GLY A 227 -1.31 6.82 -15.37
C GLY A 227 -0.23 6.80 -16.45
N SER A 228 -0.44 6.01 -17.51
CA SER A 228 0.54 5.79 -18.58
C SER A 228 0.50 6.85 -19.70
N SER A 229 -0.62 7.55 -19.88
CA SER A 229 -0.90 8.38 -21.06
C SER A 229 0.04 9.57 -21.27
N TYR A 230 0.66 10.09 -20.21
CA TYR A 230 1.61 11.21 -20.30
C TYR A 230 3.04 10.83 -19.93
N LYS A 231 3.32 9.58 -19.50
CA LYS A 231 4.71 9.14 -19.23
C LYS A 231 5.61 9.35 -20.44
N GLY A 232 5.11 9.07 -21.64
CA GLY A 232 5.82 9.29 -22.90
C GLY A 232 6.11 10.77 -23.18
N ILE A 233 5.25 11.70 -22.76
CA ILE A 233 5.46 13.14 -22.93
C ILE A 233 6.65 13.60 -22.09
N LEU A 234 6.71 13.19 -20.81
CA LEU A 234 7.83 13.54 -19.93
C LEU A 234 9.14 12.92 -20.42
N VAL A 235 9.12 11.67 -20.90
CA VAL A 235 10.31 11.02 -21.45
C VAL A 235 10.80 11.75 -22.71
N ASN A 236 9.90 12.11 -23.62
CA ASN A 236 10.24 12.86 -24.83
C ASN A 236 10.76 14.28 -24.52
N ALA A 237 10.33 14.88 -23.41
CA ALA A 237 10.86 16.13 -22.90
C ALA A 237 12.22 15.98 -22.18
N GLY A 238 12.78 14.77 -22.10
CA GLY A 238 14.12 14.53 -21.56
C GLY A 238 14.22 14.38 -20.04
N VAL A 239 13.11 14.08 -19.34
CA VAL A 239 13.07 14.01 -17.86
C VAL A 239 14.04 12.99 -17.24
N ILE A 240 14.44 11.93 -17.98
CA ILE A 240 15.20 10.81 -17.42
C ILE A 240 16.58 11.25 -16.90
N SER A 241 17.31 12.08 -17.64
CA SER A 241 18.65 12.51 -17.24
C SER A 241 18.62 13.32 -15.94
N PRO A 242 17.78 14.37 -15.80
CA PRO A 242 17.63 15.09 -14.54
C PRO A 242 17.20 14.22 -13.36
N LEU A 243 16.29 13.26 -13.57
CA LEU A 243 15.88 12.33 -12.50
C LEU A 243 17.06 11.47 -12.01
N VAL A 244 17.87 10.94 -12.91
CA VAL A 244 19.06 10.15 -12.54
C VAL A 244 20.10 11.01 -11.81
N GLN A 245 20.28 12.26 -12.24
CA GLN A 245 21.20 13.19 -11.57
C GLN A 245 20.77 13.50 -10.13
N VAL A 246 19.48 13.78 -9.90
CA VAL A 246 18.96 14.00 -8.54
C VAL A 246 19.01 12.72 -7.70
N ALA A 247 18.84 11.53 -8.30
CA ALA A 247 19.02 10.27 -7.59
C ALA A 247 20.48 10.06 -7.13
N GLU A 248 21.47 10.61 -7.84
CA GLU A 248 22.89 10.50 -7.48
C GLU A 248 23.32 11.50 -6.41
N SER A 249 22.87 12.76 -6.50
CA SER A 249 23.42 13.86 -5.67
C SER A 249 22.38 14.68 -4.90
N GLY A 250 21.10 14.34 -4.98
CA GLY A 250 20.01 15.05 -4.30
C GLY A 250 19.98 14.81 -2.79
N SER A 251 19.09 15.53 -2.10
CA SER A 251 18.71 15.22 -0.72
C SER A 251 18.02 13.85 -0.62
N GLU A 252 17.91 13.28 0.58
CA GLU A 252 17.22 11.99 0.77
C GLU A 252 15.78 12.01 0.24
N ALA A 253 15.02 13.07 0.53
CA ALA A 253 13.66 13.25 -0.01
C ALA A 253 13.67 13.41 -1.54
N GLY A 254 14.64 14.14 -2.09
CA GLY A 254 14.83 14.28 -3.53
C GLY A 254 15.09 12.94 -4.21
N LYS A 255 16.07 12.17 -3.71
CA LYS A 255 16.43 10.83 -4.18
C LYS A 255 15.22 9.90 -4.16
N GLU A 256 14.48 9.86 -3.07
CA GLU A 256 13.28 9.01 -2.93
C GLU A 256 12.25 9.34 -4.01
N ARG A 257 11.88 10.61 -4.15
CA ARG A 257 10.86 11.07 -5.11
C ARG A 257 11.24 10.79 -6.55
N VAL A 258 12.47 11.09 -6.95
CA VAL A 258 12.91 10.84 -8.33
C VAL A 258 13.09 9.36 -8.62
N THR A 259 13.51 8.57 -7.63
CA THR A 259 13.64 7.11 -7.80
C THR A 259 12.26 6.45 -7.92
N ARG A 260 11.26 6.92 -7.16
CA ARG A 260 9.85 6.54 -7.33
C ARG A 260 9.33 6.88 -8.72
N ALA A 261 9.65 8.07 -9.24
CA ALA A 261 9.32 8.45 -10.61
C ALA A 261 10.00 7.53 -11.65
N LEU A 262 11.30 7.23 -11.48
CA LEU A 262 12.04 6.31 -12.34
C LEU A 262 11.48 4.89 -12.30
N GLU A 263 11.05 4.38 -11.15
CA GLU A 263 10.40 3.06 -11.03
C GLU A 263 9.15 3.03 -11.92
N LYS A 264 8.33 4.07 -11.86
CA LYS A 264 7.11 4.18 -12.67
C LYS A 264 7.37 4.40 -14.15
N LEU A 265 8.43 5.11 -14.54
CA LEU A 265 8.80 5.26 -15.95
C LEU A 265 9.35 3.95 -16.53
N THR A 266 10.11 3.19 -15.75
CA THR A 266 10.73 1.93 -16.20
C THR A 266 9.75 0.75 -16.28
N GLU A 267 8.51 0.89 -15.79
CA GLU A 267 7.42 -0.06 -16.11
C GLU A 267 7.22 -0.21 -17.63
N ASN A 268 7.58 0.81 -18.43
CA ASN A 268 7.76 0.66 -19.87
C ASN A 268 9.21 0.28 -20.18
N SER A 269 9.41 -0.92 -20.73
CA SER A 269 10.72 -1.47 -21.08
C SER A 269 11.51 -0.60 -22.06
N ASP A 270 10.85 0.20 -22.90
CA ASP A 270 11.50 1.10 -23.87
C ASP A 270 12.39 2.15 -23.20
N ASN A 271 12.07 2.50 -21.96
CA ASN A 271 12.81 3.48 -21.17
C ASN A 271 14.09 2.88 -20.55
N SER A 272 14.25 1.55 -20.55
CA SER A 272 15.33 0.86 -19.85
C SER A 272 16.71 1.27 -20.35
N TRP A 273 16.87 1.33 -21.68
CA TRP A 273 18.12 1.76 -22.31
C TRP A 273 18.44 3.22 -22.00
N SER A 274 17.44 4.09 -21.97
CA SER A 274 17.64 5.50 -21.63
C SER A 274 18.11 5.66 -20.19
N VAL A 275 17.47 5.00 -19.22
CA VAL A 275 17.92 5.02 -17.82
C VAL A 275 19.33 4.46 -17.66
N SER A 276 19.64 3.35 -18.35
CA SER A 276 20.98 2.76 -18.32
C SER A 276 22.04 3.66 -18.96
N ALA A 277 21.73 4.32 -20.08
CA ALA A 277 22.65 5.20 -20.80
C ALA A 277 23.03 6.44 -19.99
N HIS A 278 22.11 6.95 -19.17
CA HIS A 278 22.37 8.06 -18.24
C HIS A 278 23.01 7.61 -16.92
N GLY A 279 23.47 6.36 -16.80
CA GLY A 279 24.16 5.85 -15.61
C GLY A 279 23.23 5.40 -14.48
N GLY A 280 21.90 5.38 -14.69
CA GLY A 280 20.91 5.08 -13.65
C GLY A 280 21.13 3.75 -12.96
N VAL A 281 21.61 2.71 -13.66
CA VAL A 281 21.95 1.42 -13.05
C VAL A 281 23.01 1.59 -11.95
N THR A 282 24.08 2.33 -12.23
CA THR A 282 25.17 2.53 -11.27
C THR A 282 24.70 3.34 -10.05
N VAL A 283 23.83 4.33 -10.26
CA VAL A 283 23.23 5.14 -9.20
C VAL A 283 22.36 4.27 -8.29
N MET A 284 21.48 3.43 -8.85
CA MET A 284 20.63 2.54 -8.07
C MET A 284 21.47 1.52 -7.27
N LEU A 285 22.55 0.97 -7.85
CA LEU A 285 23.45 0.08 -7.12
C LEU A 285 24.17 0.78 -5.96
N LYS A 286 24.55 2.06 -6.12
CA LYS A 286 25.11 2.88 -5.03
C LYS A 286 24.09 3.08 -3.92
N ILE A 287 22.84 3.41 -4.26
CA ILE A 287 21.73 3.57 -3.30
C ILE A 287 21.53 2.27 -2.49
N LEU A 288 21.58 1.10 -3.13
CA LEU A 288 21.48 -0.19 -2.42
C LEU A 288 22.65 -0.48 -1.47
N ASP A 289 23.81 0.16 -1.66
CA ASP A 289 24.97 0.02 -0.78
C ASP A 289 25.07 1.13 0.29
N GLU A 290 24.23 2.17 0.17
CA GLU A 290 24.22 3.33 1.07
C GLU A 290 23.75 2.93 2.48
N VAL A 291 24.52 3.32 3.49
CA VAL A 291 24.23 2.98 4.88
C VAL A 291 23.19 3.95 5.41
N GLY A 292 22.04 3.43 5.82
CA GLY A 292 20.97 4.23 6.45
C GLY A 292 19.98 4.86 5.46
N ALA A 293 20.03 4.50 4.18
CA ALA A 293 18.98 4.82 3.22
C ALA A 293 17.63 4.26 3.70
N CYS A 294 16.55 5.03 3.54
CA CYS A 294 15.22 4.63 3.98
C CYS A 294 14.67 3.46 3.15
N VAL A 295 13.71 2.73 3.73
CA VAL A 295 13.05 1.57 3.09
C VAL A 295 12.41 1.94 1.76
N GLU A 296 11.81 3.12 1.67
CA GLU A 296 11.10 3.63 0.49
C GLU A 296 12.06 3.84 -0.69
N LEU A 297 13.23 4.44 -0.42
CA LEU A 297 14.28 4.66 -1.41
C LEU A 297 14.88 3.32 -1.88
N ILE A 298 15.22 2.42 -0.94
CA ILE A 298 15.72 1.08 -1.26
C ILE A 298 14.69 0.28 -2.07
N GLY A 299 13.41 0.38 -1.70
CA GLY A 299 12.30 -0.27 -2.38
C GLY A 299 12.15 0.22 -3.82
N SER A 300 12.19 1.54 -4.02
CA SER A 300 12.10 2.16 -5.34
C SER A 300 13.32 1.82 -6.21
N ALA A 301 14.53 1.82 -5.63
CA ALA A 301 15.75 1.44 -6.33
C ALA A 301 15.74 -0.04 -6.77
N CYS A 302 15.27 -0.95 -5.89
CA CYS A 302 15.03 -2.34 -6.25
C CYS A 302 13.97 -2.46 -7.36
N GLY A 303 12.93 -1.64 -7.32
CA GLY A 303 11.89 -1.57 -8.34
C GLY A 303 12.43 -1.18 -9.72
N VAL A 304 13.20 -0.09 -9.79
CA VAL A 304 13.90 0.34 -11.01
C VAL A 304 14.76 -0.79 -11.56
N LEU A 305 15.68 -1.32 -10.76
CA LEU A 305 16.61 -2.37 -11.20
C LEU A 305 15.88 -3.66 -11.64
N ARG A 306 14.78 -4.01 -10.99
CA ARG A 306 13.93 -5.15 -11.38
C ARG A 306 13.32 -4.91 -12.76
N ASN A 307 12.74 -3.75 -13.01
CA ASN A 307 12.17 -3.41 -14.31
C ASN A 307 13.23 -3.42 -15.43
N LEU A 308 14.44 -2.91 -15.13
CA LEU A 308 15.56 -2.95 -16.06
C LEU A 308 16.10 -4.36 -16.34
N SER A 309 15.83 -5.32 -15.45
CA SER A 309 16.38 -6.69 -15.55
C SER A 309 15.74 -7.55 -16.64
N ASP A 310 14.63 -7.09 -17.23
CA ASP A 310 14.02 -7.74 -18.39
C ASP A 310 14.89 -7.57 -19.66
N VAL A 311 15.76 -6.56 -19.71
CA VAL A 311 16.77 -6.39 -20.78
C VAL A 311 18.03 -7.17 -20.41
N LYS A 312 18.36 -8.20 -21.20
CA LYS A 312 19.44 -9.16 -20.91
C LYS A 312 20.81 -8.50 -20.72
N GLU A 313 21.14 -7.53 -21.57
CA GLU A 313 22.42 -6.82 -21.54
C GLU A 313 22.55 -5.99 -20.27
N ILE A 314 21.48 -5.29 -19.87
CA ILE A 314 21.44 -4.50 -18.64
C ILE A 314 21.48 -5.41 -17.42
N LYS A 315 20.73 -6.53 -17.43
CA LYS A 315 20.79 -7.56 -16.38
C LYS A 315 22.20 -8.10 -16.18
N ARG A 316 22.89 -8.44 -17.28
CA ARG A 316 24.28 -8.92 -17.22
C ARG A 316 25.19 -7.86 -16.59
N PHE A 317 25.09 -6.61 -17.04
CA PHE A 317 25.85 -5.50 -16.48
C PHE A 317 25.60 -5.33 -14.96
N MET A 318 24.34 -5.39 -14.52
CA MET A 318 23.98 -5.32 -13.09
C MET A 318 24.62 -6.44 -12.27
N VAL A 319 24.58 -7.68 -12.77
CA VAL A 319 25.14 -8.85 -12.09
C VAL A 319 26.67 -8.78 -12.02
N GLU A 320 27.33 -8.35 -13.12
CA GLU A 320 28.78 -8.11 -13.17
C GLU A 320 29.22 -7.03 -12.16
N HIS A 321 28.36 -6.03 -11.91
CA HIS A 321 28.59 -4.97 -10.91
C HIS A 321 28.12 -5.34 -9.50
N GLY A 322 27.89 -6.62 -9.21
CA GLY A 322 27.70 -7.11 -7.84
C GLY A 322 26.28 -6.99 -7.29
N LEU A 323 25.24 -6.77 -8.12
CA LEU A 323 23.84 -6.69 -7.70
C LEU A 323 23.44 -7.84 -6.76
N VAL A 324 23.75 -9.08 -7.14
CA VAL A 324 23.38 -10.27 -6.34
C VAL A 324 23.98 -10.21 -4.94
N SER A 325 25.25 -9.81 -4.83
CA SER A 325 25.96 -9.69 -3.55
C SER A 325 25.40 -8.54 -2.70
N LEU A 326 24.99 -7.43 -3.31
CA LEU A 326 24.33 -6.32 -2.60
C LEU A 326 22.96 -6.72 -2.04
N LEU A 327 22.12 -7.39 -2.83
CA LEU A 327 20.82 -7.88 -2.36
C LEU A 327 20.96 -8.90 -1.23
N MET A 328 21.94 -9.80 -1.33
CA MET A 328 22.28 -10.73 -0.24
C MET A 328 22.73 -9.99 1.02
N LYS A 329 23.56 -8.95 0.89
CA LYS A 329 23.98 -8.09 2.01
C LYS A 329 22.78 -7.40 2.65
N LEU A 330 21.87 -6.81 1.86
CA LEU A 330 20.65 -6.16 2.34
C LEU A 330 19.75 -7.14 3.11
N LEU A 331 19.51 -8.33 2.56
CA LEU A 331 18.72 -9.37 3.24
C LEU A 331 19.34 -9.80 4.58
N MET A 332 20.65 -10.03 4.62
CA MET A 332 21.30 -10.65 5.78
C MET A 332 21.75 -9.65 6.84
N ARG A 333 21.97 -8.38 6.49
CA ARG A 333 22.55 -7.38 7.40
C ARG A 333 21.61 -6.23 7.75
N SER A 334 20.52 -6.03 7.01
CA SER A 334 19.54 -5.00 7.36
C SER A 334 18.85 -5.33 8.67
N LYS A 335 18.64 -4.30 9.50
CA LYS A 335 17.75 -4.37 10.67
C LYS A 335 16.30 -4.07 10.32
N GLU A 336 16.09 -3.43 9.17
CA GLU A 336 14.78 -3.06 8.68
C GLU A 336 14.19 -4.18 7.84
N GLU A 337 13.07 -4.69 8.32
CA GLU A 337 12.30 -5.76 7.71
C GLU A 337 11.84 -5.41 6.28
N GLY A 338 11.50 -4.14 6.03
CA GLY A 338 11.11 -3.67 4.70
C GLY A 338 12.23 -3.84 3.67
N CYS A 339 13.46 -3.45 4.01
CA CYS A 339 14.64 -3.66 3.17
C CYS A 339 14.90 -5.15 2.90
N GLN A 340 14.78 -6.00 3.93
CA GLN A 340 14.90 -7.45 3.76
C GLN A 340 13.85 -8.00 2.79
N THR A 341 12.61 -7.54 2.91
CA THR A 341 11.50 -7.94 2.04
C THR A 341 11.78 -7.58 0.58
N LYS A 342 12.20 -6.34 0.31
CA LYS A 342 12.52 -5.90 -1.06
C LYS A 342 13.69 -6.68 -1.66
N ALA A 343 14.72 -6.95 -0.86
CA ALA A 343 15.84 -7.77 -1.28
C ALA A 343 15.42 -9.22 -1.61
N MET A 344 14.58 -9.85 -0.78
CA MET A 344 14.05 -11.20 -1.03
C MET A 344 13.23 -11.27 -2.32
N GLU A 345 12.30 -10.33 -2.52
CA GLU A 345 11.45 -10.28 -3.71
C GLU A 345 12.30 -10.18 -4.98
N PHE A 346 13.35 -9.36 -4.96
CA PHE A 346 14.21 -9.18 -6.11
C PHE A 346 15.14 -10.38 -6.34
N LEU A 347 15.73 -10.95 -5.29
CA LEU A 347 16.53 -12.19 -5.39
C LEU A 347 15.70 -13.35 -5.96
N HIS A 348 14.45 -13.49 -5.49
CA HIS A 348 13.52 -14.48 -6.01
C HIS A 348 13.25 -14.28 -7.51
N HIS A 349 13.00 -13.04 -7.93
CA HIS A 349 12.81 -12.70 -9.35
C HIS A 349 14.03 -13.10 -10.19
N LEU A 350 15.24 -12.69 -9.80
CA LEU A 350 16.47 -13.00 -10.54
C LEU A 350 16.75 -14.51 -10.62
N ALA A 351 16.62 -15.21 -9.49
CA ALA A 351 16.86 -16.65 -9.40
C ALA A 351 15.80 -17.48 -10.15
N SER A 352 14.58 -16.97 -10.33
CA SER A 352 13.55 -17.66 -11.11
C SER A 352 13.84 -17.70 -12.61
N GLN A 353 14.66 -16.76 -13.10
CA GLN A 353 15.01 -16.63 -14.51
C GLN A 353 16.40 -17.20 -14.86
N ASP A 354 17.27 -17.39 -13.86
CA ASP A 354 18.67 -17.73 -14.06
C ASP A 354 19.16 -18.72 -12.99
N GLY A 355 19.48 -19.95 -13.42
CA GLY A 355 19.98 -21.02 -12.56
C GLY A 355 21.35 -20.72 -11.93
N ALA A 356 22.23 -20.01 -12.63
CA ALA A 356 23.55 -19.67 -12.09
C ALA A 356 23.44 -18.62 -10.97
N ILE A 357 22.53 -17.64 -11.12
CA ILE A 357 22.22 -16.70 -10.04
C ILE A 357 21.61 -17.45 -8.85
N LYS A 358 20.68 -18.36 -9.12
CA LYS A 358 20.05 -19.19 -8.09
C LYS A 358 21.06 -19.99 -7.27
N ASP A 359 22.00 -20.67 -7.93
CA ASP A 359 23.04 -21.46 -7.26
C ASP A 359 23.94 -20.54 -6.40
N LYS A 360 24.36 -19.39 -6.94
CA LYS A 360 25.15 -18.39 -6.20
C LYS A 360 24.42 -17.85 -4.96
N VAL A 361 23.11 -17.65 -5.05
CA VAL A 361 22.28 -17.19 -3.92
C VAL A 361 22.20 -18.27 -2.83
N ILE A 362 22.08 -19.55 -3.22
CA ILE A 362 22.05 -20.68 -2.28
C ILE A 362 23.41 -20.86 -1.61
N GLU A 363 24.51 -20.90 -2.37
CA GLU A 363 25.88 -21.00 -1.86
C GLU A 363 26.25 -19.84 -0.93
N GLY A 364 25.61 -18.69 -1.15
CA GLY A 364 25.80 -17.48 -0.37
C GLY A 364 25.14 -17.43 1.01
N GLY A 365 24.52 -18.52 1.47
CA GLY A 365 23.97 -18.61 2.82
C GLY A 365 22.61 -17.92 3.02
N VAL A 366 21.91 -17.60 1.92
CA VAL A 366 20.59 -16.96 1.98
C VAL A 366 19.55 -17.89 2.60
N VAL A 367 19.63 -19.19 2.33
CA VAL A 367 18.66 -20.19 2.81
C VAL A 367 18.60 -20.24 4.34
N GLU A 368 19.74 -20.21 5.00
CA GLU A 368 19.88 -20.20 6.46
C GLU A 368 19.27 -18.93 7.06
N SER A 369 19.46 -17.79 6.39
CA SER A 369 18.88 -16.52 6.79
C SER A 369 17.35 -16.52 6.65
N LEU A 370 16.82 -17.10 5.56
CA LEU A 370 15.38 -17.28 5.37
C LEU A 370 14.79 -18.23 6.42
N LEU A 371 15.48 -19.32 6.77
CA LEU A 371 15.04 -20.22 7.85
C LEU A 371 15.02 -19.53 9.22
N LYS A 372 15.92 -18.59 9.49
CA LYS A 372 15.86 -17.74 10.71
C LYS A 372 14.64 -16.82 10.70
N ILE A 373 14.30 -16.21 9.56
CA ILE A 373 13.09 -15.39 9.39
C ILE A 373 11.83 -16.25 9.64
N LEU A 374 11.83 -17.50 9.15
CA LEU A 374 10.75 -18.47 9.33
C LEU A 374 10.78 -19.22 10.67
N ASN A 375 11.65 -18.86 11.61
CA ASN A 375 11.55 -19.42 12.95
C ASN A 375 10.28 -18.87 13.62
N PRO A 376 9.39 -19.70 14.20
CA PRO A 376 8.19 -19.23 14.88
C PRO A 376 8.47 -18.21 16.00
N ASN A 377 9.64 -18.29 16.63
CA ASN A 377 10.07 -17.36 17.69
C ASN A 377 10.66 -16.05 17.16
N SER A 378 10.76 -15.89 15.83
CA SER A 378 11.27 -14.68 15.18
C SER A 378 10.23 -13.57 15.25
N LEU A 379 10.65 -12.34 15.55
CA LEU A 379 9.78 -11.15 15.66
C LEU A 379 9.37 -10.53 14.31
N GLN A 380 9.53 -11.28 13.22
CA GLN A 380 9.22 -10.83 11.86
C GLN A 380 7.71 -10.80 11.61
N SER A 381 7.25 -9.82 10.82
CA SER A 381 5.85 -9.69 10.44
C SER A 381 5.39 -10.83 9.52
N SER A 382 4.07 -11.00 9.42
CA SER A 382 3.43 -11.92 8.49
C SER A 382 3.89 -11.70 7.05
N LYS A 383 3.98 -10.43 6.62
CA LYS A 383 4.34 -10.08 5.24
C LYS A 383 5.73 -10.61 4.86
N THR A 384 6.71 -10.46 5.75
CA THR A 384 8.08 -10.91 5.50
C THR A 384 8.19 -12.43 5.54
N ARG A 385 7.42 -13.09 6.43
CA ARG A 385 7.33 -14.55 6.44
C ARG A 385 6.74 -15.10 5.14
N GLU A 386 5.70 -14.48 4.60
CA GLU A 386 5.11 -14.86 3.31
C GLU A 386 6.14 -14.73 2.17
N VAL A 387 6.88 -13.62 2.13
CA VAL A 387 7.92 -13.38 1.12
C VAL A 387 9.09 -14.35 1.30
N ALA A 388 9.52 -14.63 2.52
CA ALA A 388 10.57 -15.60 2.81
C ALA A 388 10.16 -17.02 2.39
N LEU A 389 8.91 -17.42 2.65
CA LEU A 389 8.35 -18.70 2.19
C LEU A 389 8.35 -18.79 0.66
N LYS A 390 7.89 -17.75 -0.03
CA LYS A 390 7.89 -17.70 -1.50
C LYS A 390 9.31 -17.77 -2.06
N THR A 391 10.26 -17.12 -1.39
CA THR A 391 11.68 -17.12 -1.78
C THR A 391 12.30 -18.50 -1.59
N ILE A 392 12.10 -19.16 -0.44
CA ILE A 392 12.53 -20.56 -0.22
C ILE A 392 11.94 -21.49 -1.26
N GLN A 393 10.64 -21.36 -1.58
CA GLN A 393 10.00 -22.17 -2.62
C GLN A 393 10.71 -22.03 -3.97
N GLY A 394 10.93 -20.79 -4.43
CA GLY A 394 11.59 -20.53 -5.72
C GLY A 394 13.05 -20.99 -5.77
N LEU A 395 13.78 -20.87 -4.66
CA LEU A 395 15.18 -21.28 -4.58
C LEU A 395 15.36 -22.79 -4.40
N CYS A 396 14.55 -23.43 -3.56
CA CYS A 396 14.88 -24.78 -3.09
C CYS A 396 13.94 -25.86 -3.63
N PHE A 397 12.72 -25.53 -4.04
CA PHE A 397 11.73 -26.56 -4.44
C PHE A 397 11.86 -26.95 -5.92
N SER A 398 13.10 -26.92 -6.44
CA SER A 398 13.42 -27.38 -7.79
C SER A 398 14.11 -28.75 -7.81
N SER A 399 14.62 -29.20 -6.67
CA SER A 399 15.22 -30.54 -6.53
C SER A 399 14.82 -31.19 -5.21
N ALA A 400 14.61 -32.51 -5.24
CA ALA A 400 14.29 -33.27 -4.03
C ALA A 400 15.46 -33.28 -3.01
N ASN A 401 16.71 -33.17 -3.47
CA ASN A 401 17.89 -33.13 -2.61
C ASN A 401 17.94 -31.83 -1.78
N SER A 402 17.71 -30.69 -2.43
CA SER A 402 17.65 -29.38 -1.75
C SER A 402 16.55 -29.36 -0.68
N VAL A 403 15.37 -29.89 -1.02
CA VAL A 403 14.26 -30.01 -0.06
C VAL A 403 14.61 -30.93 1.10
N THR A 404 15.31 -32.03 0.86
CA THR A 404 15.72 -32.94 1.94
C THR A 404 16.67 -32.26 2.94
N GLY A 405 17.60 -31.43 2.46
CA GLY A 405 18.44 -30.60 3.32
C GLY A 405 17.62 -29.63 4.18
N LEU A 406 16.63 -28.95 3.59
CA LEU A 406 15.73 -28.06 4.32
C LEU A 406 14.92 -28.78 5.41
N ILE A 407 14.46 -29.99 5.13
CA ILE A 407 13.75 -30.82 6.10
C ILE A 407 14.67 -31.14 7.30
N GLN A 408 15.95 -31.44 7.05
CA GLN A 408 16.94 -31.67 8.11
C GLN A 408 17.21 -30.41 8.95
N CYS A 409 17.06 -29.22 8.35
CA CYS A 409 17.16 -27.94 9.06
C CYS A 409 15.86 -27.53 9.80
N GLY A 410 14.86 -28.42 9.91
CA GLY A 410 13.63 -28.16 10.67
C GLY A 410 12.55 -27.38 9.93
N LEU A 411 12.61 -27.27 8.59
CA LEU A 411 11.58 -26.56 7.82
C LEU A 411 10.16 -27.09 8.12
N LEU A 412 9.98 -28.41 8.20
CA LEU A 412 8.66 -29.01 8.41
C LEU A 412 8.04 -28.60 9.75
N ASP A 413 8.85 -28.47 10.80
CA ASP A 413 8.37 -28.08 12.12
C ASP A 413 7.93 -26.62 12.14
N ASN A 414 8.71 -25.73 11.50
CA ASN A 414 8.35 -24.32 11.33
C ASN A 414 7.03 -24.16 10.57
N LEU A 415 6.88 -24.86 9.43
CA LEU A 415 5.66 -24.83 8.63
C LEU A 415 4.45 -25.35 9.43
N LEU A 416 4.62 -26.45 10.18
CA LEU A 416 3.54 -27.00 10.99
C LEU A 416 3.10 -26.03 12.10
N CYS A 417 4.04 -25.31 12.71
CA CYS A 417 3.74 -24.29 13.70
C CYS A 417 2.92 -23.15 13.11
N PHE A 418 3.29 -22.67 11.91
CA PHE A 418 2.52 -21.63 11.22
C PHE A 418 1.14 -22.12 10.76
N LEU A 419 0.96 -23.40 10.42
CA LEU A 419 -0.38 -23.94 10.13
C LEU A 419 -1.32 -23.85 11.34
N ARG A 420 -0.81 -24.00 12.56
CA ARG A 420 -1.59 -23.98 13.81
C ARG A 420 -2.00 -22.58 14.22
N ASP A 421 -0.99 -21.72 14.41
CA ASP A 421 -1.14 -20.47 15.14
C ASP A 421 -0.56 -19.29 14.32
N SER A 422 -1.15 -19.02 13.16
CA SER A 422 -0.80 -17.82 12.38
C SER A 422 -2.00 -17.18 11.69
N GLU A 423 -1.78 -15.97 11.18
CA GLU A 423 -2.75 -15.25 10.37
C GLU A 423 -3.09 -16.02 9.09
N ILE A 424 -4.31 -15.82 8.58
CA ILE A 424 -4.82 -16.53 7.40
C ILE A 424 -3.88 -16.38 6.19
N SER A 425 -3.28 -15.21 5.97
CA SER A 425 -2.35 -14.98 4.85
C SER A 425 -1.07 -15.84 4.94
N VAL A 426 -0.55 -16.03 6.16
CA VAL A 426 0.60 -16.89 6.42
C VAL A 426 0.20 -18.36 6.26
N GLN A 427 -0.95 -18.77 6.81
CA GLN A 427 -1.48 -20.13 6.64
C GLN A 427 -1.64 -20.49 5.16
N GLU A 428 -2.21 -19.61 4.34
CA GLU A 428 -2.35 -19.82 2.90
C GLU A 428 -0.98 -19.98 2.21
N SER A 429 0.00 -19.15 2.58
CA SER A 429 1.35 -19.23 2.03
C SER A 429 2.05 -20.54 2.41
N VAL A 430 1.85 -21.01 3.64
CA VAL A 430 2.38 -22.28 4.14
C VAL A 430 1.67 -23.47 3.48
N LEU A 431 0.36 -23.38 3.24
CA LEU A 431 -0.39 -24.42 2.52
C LEU A 431 0.06 -24.53 1.05
N LYS A 432 0.34 -23.40 0.38
CA LYS A 432 0.96 -23.40 -0.96
C LYS A 432 2.33 -24.10 -0.93
N ALA A 433 3.18 -23.77 0.03
CA ALA A 433 4.47 -24.45 0.20
C ALA A 433 4.30 -25.95 0.47
N THR A 434 3.35 -26.32 1.33
CA THR A 434 3.01 -27.70 1.69
C THR A 434 2.55 -28.49 0.45
N PHE A 435 1.70 -27.90 -0.38
CA PHE A 435 1.26 -28.51 -1.63
C PHE A 435 2.43 -28.74 -2.60
N HIS A 436 3.31 -27.74 -2.77
CA HIS A 436 4.50 -27.89 -3.60
C HIS A 436 5.44 -28.99 -3.07
N LEU A 437 5.68 -29.05 -1.76
CA LEU A 437 6.46 -30.12 -1.12
C LEU A 437 5.87 -31.51 -1.39
N CYS A 438 4.54 -31.65 -1.36
CA CYS A 438 3.89 -32.90 -1.71
C CYS A 438 4.19 -33.31 -3.17
N GLY A 439 4.40 -32.37 -4.09
CA GLY A 439 4.78 -32.65 -5.48
C GLY A 439 6.22 -33.14 -5.67
N MET A 440 7.11 -32.96 -4.68
CA MET A 440 8.57 -33.14 -4.86
C MET A 440 9.01 -34.60 -4.89
N SER A 441 8.66 -35.40 -3.89
CA SER A 441 9.05 -36.81 -3.84
C SER A 441 8.19 -37.62 -2.88
N ARG A 442 8.24 -38.95 -3.00
CA ARG A 442 7.56 -39.86 -2.06
C ARG A 442 8.14 -39.77 -0.65
N GLU A 443 9.44 -39.48 -0.54
CA GLU A 443 10.20 -39.36 0.69
C GLU A 443 9.77 -38.11 1.47
N VAL A 444 9.60 -36.98 0.77
CA VAL A 444 9.07 -35.74 1.35
C VAL A 444 7.65 -35.97 1.87
N LYS A 445 6.77 -36.62 1.10
CA LYS A 445 5.42 -36.97 1.58
C LYS A 445 5.46 -37.85 2.84
N LYS A 446 6.36 -38.84 2.91
CA LYS A 446 6.53 -39.68 4.11
C LYS A 446 6.97 -38.83 5.30
N ALA A 447 7.96 -37.96 5.13
CA ALA A 447 8.47 -37.06 6.16
C ALA A 447 7.37 -36.12 6.69
N MET A 448 6.57 -35.51 5.80
CA MET A 448 5.43 -34.68 6.19
C MET A 448 4.37 -35.46 6.96
N GLY A 449 4.08 -36.70 6.55
CA GLY A 449 3.19 -37.60 7.27
C GLY A 449 3.74 -38.04 8.64
N ASP A 450 5.08 -38.11 8.78
CA ASP A 450 5.75 -38.40 10.04
C ASP A 450 5.78 -37.17 10.98
N ALA A 451 5.91 -35.97 10.43
CA ALA A 451 5.91 -34.70 11.16
C ALA A 451 4.52 -34.26 11.69
N GLY A 452 3.43 -34.91 11.24
CA GLY A 452 2.08 -34.65 11.76
C GLY A 452 1.22 -33.69 10.93
N PHE A 453 1.62 -33.36 9.69
CA PHE A 453 0.84 -32.49 8.80
C PHE A 453 -0.59 -32.98 8.58
N MET A 454 -0.80 -34.29 8.48
CA MET A 454 -2.13 -34.85 8.20
C MET A 454 -3.17 -34.50 9.27
N GLU A 455 -2.78 -34.44 10.54
CA GLU A 455 -3.70 -34.09 11.63
C GLU A 455 -4.07 -32.60 11.57
N GLU A 456 -3.08 -31.75 11.29
CA GLU A 456 -3.29 -30.31 11.21
C GLU A 456 -4.12 -29.93 9.99
N LEU A 457 -3.85 -30.52 8.83
CA LEU A 457 -4.64 -30.31 7.62
C LEU A 457 -6.11 -30.71 7.84
N VAL A 458 -6.38 -31.78 8.58
CA VAL A 458 -7.75 -32.18 8.96
C VAL A 458 -8.43 -31.14 9.85
N LYS A 459 -7.70 -30.50 10.77
CA LYS A 459 -8.26 -29.40 11.58
C LYS A 459 -8.61 -28.20 10.71
N LEU A 460 -7.74 -27.87 9.74
CA LEU A 460 -7.93 -26.76 8.81
C LEU A 460 -9.13 -26.94 7.85
N LEU A 461 -9.56 -28.18 7.59
CA LEU A 461 -10.79 -28.45 6.83
C LEU A 461 -12.03 -27.80 7.45
N GLY A 462 -12.08 -27.63 8.78
CA GLY A 462 -13.21 -27.02 9.48
C GLY A 462 -13.06 -25.51 9.73
N THR A 463 -12.14 -24.82 9.07
CA THR A 463 -11.94 -23.37 9.21
C THR A 463 -12.92 -22.59 8.33
N LYS A 464 -13.18 -21.32 8.66
CA LYS A 464 -14.12 -20.48 7.88
C LYS A 464 -13.57 -20.00 6.53
N SER A 465 -12.27 -20.13 6.28
CA SER A 465 -11.65 -19.65 5.04
C SER A 465 -11.69 -20.73 3.97
N SER A 466 -12.52 -20.52 2.93
CA SER A 466 -12.65 -21.46 1.82
C SER A 466 -11.32 -21.74 1.11
N GLY A 467 -10.47 -20.73 0.96
CA GLY A 467 -9.13 -20.89 0.36
C GLY A 467 -8.23 -21.82 1.17
N VAL A 468 -8.23 -21.67 2.50
CA VAL A 468 -7.47 -22.53 3.42
C VAL A 468 -8.02 -23.95 3.40
N GLN A 469 -9.34 -24.12 3.45
CA GLN A 469 -10.01 -25.42 3.39
C GLN A 469 -9.64 -26.20 2.11
N GLU A 470 -9.77 -25.56 0.95
CA GLU A 470 -9.49 -26.18 -0.35
C GLU A 470 -8.03 -26.61 -0.48
N MET A 471 -7.09 -25.72 -0.14
CA MET A 471 -5.66 -26.04 -0.18
C MET A 471 -5.28 -27.14 0.83
N ALA A 472 -5.89 -27.14 2.02
CA ALA A 472 -5.67 -28.18 3.01
C ALA A 472 -6.17 -29.56 2.53
N ALA A 473 -7.36 -29.61 1.92
CA ALA A 473 -7.91 -30.83 1.33
C ALA A 473 -7.03 -31.35 0.19
N GLU A 474 -6.50 -30.46 -0.66
CA GLU A 474 -5.66 -30.86 -1.77
C GLU A 474 -4.29 -31.40 -1.31
N ALA A 475 -3.66 -30.74 -0.33
CA ALA A 475 -2.44 -31.24 0.29
C ALA A 475 -2.67 -32.60 0.96
N LEU A 476 -3.78 -32.74 1.70
CA LEU A 476 -4.13 -33.99 2.37
C LEU A 476 -4.37 -35.12 1.37
N ARG A 477 -5.12 -34.87 0.29
CA ARG A 477 -5.30 -35.79 -0.84
C ARG A 477 -3.97 -36.30 -1.36
N SER A 478 -2.98 -35.42 -1.52
CA SER A 478 -1.66 -35.80 -2.00
C SER A 478 -0.88 -36.65 -1.00
N LEU A 479 -0.96 -36.35 0.31
CA LEU A 479 -0.25 -37.09 1.36
C LEU A 479 -0.81 -38.50 1.58
N VAL A 480 -2.14 -38.67 1.51
CA VAL A 480 -2.79 -39.98 1.68
C VAL A 480 -2.62 -40.90 0.47
N THR A 481 -1.88 -40.52 -0.56
CA THR A 481 -1.48 -41.46 -1.63
C THR A 481 -0.37 -42.42 -1.17
N ILE A 482 0.33 -42.10 -0.07
CA ILE A 482 1.43 -42.91 0.46
C ILE A 482 0.90 -43.97 1.45
N PRO A 483 1.15 -45.27 1.25
CA PRO A 483 0.62 -46.32 2.12
C PRO A 483 1.02 -46.23 3.61
N ARG A 484 2.19 -45.66 3.92
CA ARG A 484 2.61 -45.37 5.31
C ARG A 484 1.74 -44.28 5.93
N ASN A 485 1.51 -43.21 5.19
CA ASN A 485 0.66 -42.09 5.61
C ASN A 485 -0.79 -42.53 5.75
N GLN A 486 -1.33 -43.30 4.79
CA GLN A 486 -2.67 -43.89 4.88
C GLN A 486 -2.88 -44.67 6.18
N ARG A 487 -1.92 -45.55 6.53
CA ARG A 487 -2.00 -46.33 7.77
C ARG A 487 -2.01 -45.45 9.01
N LYS A 488 -1.21 -44.37 9.03
CA LYS A 488 -1.22 -43.38 10.13
C LYS A 488 -2.55 -42.63 10.19
N PHE A 489 -3.05 -42.19 9.04
CA PHE A 489 -4.32 -41.48 8.91
C PHE A 489 -5.50 -42.31 9.45
N ILE A 490 -5.58 -43.59 9.11
CA ILE A 490 -6.65 -44.50 9.54
C ILE A 490 -6.59 -44.81 11.06
N ARG A 491 -5.39 -44.76 11.67
CA ARG A 491 -5.23 -45.00 13.12
C ARG A 491 -5.90 -43.90 13.94
N GLN A 492 -5.84 -42.65 13.49
CA GLN A 492 -6.49 -41.53 14.15
C GLN A 492 -8.00 -41.51 13.80
N HIS A 493 -8.84 -41.97 14.74
CA HIS A 493 -10.28 -42.14 14.54
C HIS A 493 -10.98 -40.85 14.07
N GLN A 494 -10.57 -39.69 14.60
CA GLN A 494 -11.20 -38.40 14.31
C GLN A 494 -10.99 -37.92 12.86
N ASN A 495 -9.96 -38.41 12.17
CA ASN A 495 -9.60 -37.89 10.86
C ASN A 495 -10.61 -38.27 9.78
N ILE A 496 -11.07 -39.53 9.78
CA ILE A 496 -12.06 -40.01 8.80
C ILE A 496 -13.42 -39.36 9.07
N ASN A 497 -13.81 -39.22 10.34
CA ASN A 497 -15.05 -38.55 10.73
C ASN A 497 -15.08 -37.11 10.22
N ARG A 498 -14.03 -36.32 10.49
CA ARG A 498 -13.96 -34.92 10.06
C ARG A 498 -13.97 -34.74 8.54
N VAL A 499 -13.27 -35.59 7.78
CA VAL A 499 -13.31 -35.55 6.30
C VAL A 499 -14.71 -35.83 5.77
N ILE A 500 -15.43 -36.75 6.42
CA ILE A 500 -16.79 -37.11 6.05
C ILE A 500 -17.77 -35.99 6.44
N GLU A 501 -17.67 -35.43 7.65
CA GLU A 501 -18.45 -34.28 8.12
C GLU A 501 -18.30 -33.08 7.18
N GLU A 502 -17.06 -32.74 6.82
CA GLU A 502 -16.80 -31.62 5.91
C GLU A 502 -17.32 -31.89 4.50
N LEU A 503 -17.22 -33.13 4.00
CA LEU A 503 -17.80 -33.49 2.70
C LEU A 503 -19.30 -33.19 2.68
N PHE A 504 -20.01 -33.42 3.79
CA PHE A 504 -21.43 -33.13 3.87
C PHE A 504 -21.75 -31.65 3.99
N HIS A 505 -20.99 -30.88 4.78
CA HIS A 505 -21.12 -29.43 4.81
C HIS A 505 -20.97 -28.82 3.40
N GLN A 506 -19.97 -29.29 2.65
CA GLN A 506 -19.69 -28.82 1.30
C GLN A 506 -20.74 -29.29 0.27
N VAL A 507 -21.46 -30.40 0.51
CA VAL A 507 -22.57 -30.85 -0.33
C VAL A 507 -23.66 -29.78 -0.41
N GLU A 508 -23.93 -29.10 0.71
CA GLU A 508 -24.91 -28.02 0.84
C GLU A 508 -24.41 -26.70 0.22
N GLU A 509 -23.11 -26.37 0.36
CA GLU A 509 -22.50 -25.11 -0.12
C GLU A 509 -22.09 -25.09 -1.61
N LYS A 510 -22.24 -26.21 -2.34
CA LYS A 510 -21.94 -26.36 -3.79
C LYS A 510 -20.46 -26.18 -4.23
N SER A 511 -19.45 -26.20 -3.36
CA SER A 511 -18.04 -26.20 -3.82
C SER A 511 -17.66 -27.52 -4.52
N VAL A 512 -17.40 -27.48 -5.82
CA VAL A 512 -17.01 -28.66 -6.64
C VAL A 512 -15.57 -29.12 -6.38
N PRO A 513 -14.54 -28.24 -6.30
CA PRO A 513 -13.16 -28.65 -6.08
C PRO A 513 -12.96 -29.36 -4.73
N MET A 514 -13.59 -28.82 -3.68
CA MET A 514 -13.51 -29.36 -2.33
C MET A 514 -14.13 -30.77 -2.25
N LYS A 515 -15.33 -30.94 -2.82
CA LYS A 515 -15.99 -32.27 -2.91
C LYS A 515 -15.10 -33.30 -3.60
N HIS A 516 -14.51 -32.95 -4.73
CA HIS A 516 -13.63 -33.86 -5.46
C HIS A 516 -12.39 -34.24 -4.63
N SER A 517 -11.76 -33.28 -3.96
CA SER A 517 -10.60 -33.57 -3.10
C SER A 517 -10.96 -34.48 -1.92
N LEU A 518 -12.07 -34.24 -1.23
CA LEU A 518 -12.54 -35.05 -0.11
C LEU A 518 -12.94 -36.47 -0.53
N LEU A 519 -13.67 -36.63 -1.65
CA LEU A 519 -14.02 -37.94 -2.19
C LEU A 519 -12.77 -38.72 -2.64
N SER A 520 -11.78 -38.06 -3.22
CA SER A 520 -10.51 -38.67 -3.60
C SER A 520 -9.73 -39.20 -2.39
N ILE A 521 -9.73 -38.46 -1.27
CA ILE A 521 -9.18 -38.92 0.01
C ILE A 521 -9.88 -40.20 0.47
N LEU A 522 -11.22 -40.19 0.53
CA LEU A 522 -12.00 -41.35 0.96
C LEU A 522 -11.80 -42.56 0.04
N LEU A 523 -11.74 -42.35 -1.27
CA LEU A 523 -11.47 -43.40 -2.25
C LEU A 523 -10.10 -44.03 -2.04
N SER A 524 -9.07 -43.22 -1.78
CA SER A 524 -7.71 -43.69 -1.45
C SER A 524 -7.72 -44.58 -0.20
N LEU A 525 -8.45 -44.18 0.85
CA LEU A 525 -8.58 -44.96 2.09
C LEU A 525 -9.39 -46.24 1.90
N ALA A 526 -10.41 -46.22 1.03
CA ALA A 526 -11.26 -47.37 0.72
C ALA A 526 -10.52 -48.51 0.02
N TYR A 527 -9.32 -48.31 -0.52
CA TYR A 527 -8.47 -49.40 -1.00
C TYR A 527 -7.95 -50.30 0.14
N SER A 528 -7.83 -49.77 1.37
CA SER A 528 -7.40 -50.52 2.54
C SER A 528 -8.59 -51.16 3.28
N TYR A 529 -8.44 -52.41 3.74
CA TYR A 529 -9.45 -53.08 4.56
C TYR A 529 -9.78 -52.29 5.84
N ASN A 530 -8.75 -51.82 6.54
CA ASN A 530 -8.92 -51.03 7.76
C ASN A 530 -9.59 -49.69 7.48
N GLY A 531 -9.31 -49.07 6.32
CA GLY A 531 -9.98 -47.84 5.90
C GLY A 531 -11.46 -48.07 5.66
N ARG A 532 -11.81 -49.14 4.93
CA ARG A 532 -13.22 -49.51 4.70
C ARG A 532 -13.97 -49.80 5.99
N ARG A 533 -13.38 -50.61 6.88
CA ARG A 533 -14.00 -50.96 8.17
C ARG A 533 -14.27 -49.70 9.00
N LYS A 534 -13.29 -48.80 9.09
CA LYS A 534 -13.42 -47.54 9.80
C LYS A 534 -14.53 -46.66 9.22
N MET A 535 -14.61 -46.53 7.90
CA MET A 535 -15.65 -45.75 7.23
C MET A 535 -17.05 -46.30 7.53
N VAL A 536 -17.21 -47.63 7.58
CA VAL A 536 -18.47 -48.26 7.98
C VAL A 536 -18.81 -48.00 9.45
N GLU A 537 -17.81 -48.08 10.34
CA GLU A 537 -17.96 -47.78 11.78
C GLU A 537 -18.40 -46.32 12.05
N THR A 538 -18.17 -45.38 11.13
CA THR A 538 -18.61 -43.99 11.29
C THR A 538 -20.12 -43.78 11.15
N GLY A 539 -20.87 -44.75 10.60
CA GLY A 539 -22.32 -44.64 10.38
C GLY A 539 -22.75 -43.79 9.18
N TYR A 540 -21.82 -43.14 8.47
CA TYR A 540 -22.14 -42.24 7.35
C TYR A 540 -22.30 -42.93 5.98
N VAL A 541 -22.28 -44.26 5.91
CA VAL A 541 -22.33 -45.00 4.63
C VAL A 541 -23.64 -44.77 3.87
N LYS A 542 -24.78 -44.63 4.57
CA LYS A 542 -26.09 -44.29 3.96
C LYS A 542 -26.04 -42.96 3.19
N HIS A 543 -25.18 -42.03 3.59
CA HIS A 543 -25.07 -40.72 2.94
C HIS A 543 -24.13 -40.77 1.72
N LEU A 544 -23.08 -41.60 1.76
CA LEU A 544 -22.26 -41.90 0.58
C LEU A 544 -23.06 -42.64 -0.50
N GLU A 545 -24.02 -43.49 -0.10
CA GLU A 545 -24.98 -44.14 -1.00
C GLU A 545 -25.84 -43.12 -1.73
N LYS A 546 -26.47 -42.16 -1.02
CA LYS A 546 -27.22 -41.05 -1.64
C LYS A 546 -26.36 -40.22 -2.62
N LEU A 547 -25.08 -40.00 -2.31
CA LEU A 547 -24.16 -39.32 -3.23
C LEU A 547 -23.81 -40.16 -4.46
N ALA A 548 -23.72 -41.48 -4.32
CA ALA A 548 -23.55 -42.39 -5.45
C ALA A 548 -24.81 -42.42 -6.34
N GLU A 549 -26.00 -42.44 -5.74
CA GLU A 549 -27.30 -42.39 -6.43
C GLU A 549 -27.51 -41.08 -7.21
N SER A 550 -26.92 -39.97 -6.73
CA SER A 550 -26.95 -38.68 -7.44
C SER A 550 -25.92 -38.57 -8.59
N GLY A 551 -25.22 -39.66 -8.93
CA GLY A 551 -24.35 -39.76 -10.11
C GLY A 551 -22.91 -39.29 -9.88
N VAL A 552 -22.46 -39.14 -8.63
CA VAL A 552 -21.08 -38.76 -8.33
C VAL A 552 -20.15 -39.98 -8.47
N VAL A 553 -19.39 -40.03 -9.57
CA VAL A 553 -18.55 -41.17 -9.98
C VAL A 553 -17.62 -41.69 -8.88
N ASP A 554 -16.98 -40.82 -8.11
CA ASP A 554 -16.05 -41.26 -7.05
C ASP A 554 -16.79 -41.82 -5.82
N ALA A 555 -18.00 -41.33 -5.52
CA ALA A 555 -18.86 -41.90 -4.50
C ALA A 555 -19.33 -43.31 -4.90
N GLU A 556 -19.70 -43.51 -6.17
CA GLU A 556 -20.02 -44.85 -6.68
C GLU A 556 -18.85 -45.83 -6.56
N LYS A 557 -17.63 -45.40 -6.89
CA LYS A 557 -16.42 -46.24 -6.76
C LYS A 557 -16.16 -46.63 -5.31
N ILE A 558 -16.39 -45.71 -4.37
CA ILE A 558 -16.27 -45.99 -2.93
C ILE A 558 -17.34 -47.01 -2.52
N PHE A 559 -18.60 -46.79 -2.90
CA PHE A 559 -19.70 -47.66 -2.54
C PHE A 559 -19.53 -49.08 -3.08
N LYS A 560 -19.12 -49.23 -4.35
CA LYS A 560 -18.79 -50.53 -4.95
C LYS A 560 -17.72 -51.31 -4.16
N LYS A 561 -16.80 -50.62 -3.48
CA LYS A 561 -15.78 -51.27 -2.63
C LYS A 561 -16.33 -51.76 -1.29
N PHE A 562 -17.50 -51.27 -0.84
CA PHE A 562 -18.20 -51.77 0.33
C PHE A 562 -19.13 -52.96 0.03
N SER A 563 -19.48 -53.21 -1.23
CA SER A 563 -20.39 -54.29 -1.63
C SER A 563 -19.82 -55.72 -1.50
N GLY A 564 -18.67 -55.91 -0.85
CA GLY A 564 -18.15 -57.24 -0.52
C GLY A 564 -18.95 -57.90 0.61
N SER A 565 -19.15 -59.23 0.54
CA SER A 565 -20.02 -60.01 1.45
C SER A 565 -19.83 -59.74 2.95
N ARG A 566 -18.60 -59.44 3.38
CA ARG A 566 -18.25 -59.18 4.79
C ARG A 566 -18.64 -57.77 5.29
N PHE A 567 -18.76 -56.80 4.39
CA PHE A 567 -19.18 -55.45 4.74
C PHE A 567 -20.69 -55.29 4.59
N GLN A 568 -21.32 -56.04 3.68
CA GLN A 568 -22.79 -56.12 3.59
C GLN A 568 -23.44 -56.56 4.91
N SER A 569 -22.85 -57.52 5.64
CA SER A 569 -23.38 -57.93 6.96
C SER A 569 -23.27 -56.83 8.03
N MET A 570 -22.20 -56.01 7.98
CA MET A 570 -22.05 -54.86 8.88
C MET A 570 -23.01 -53.72 8.52
N LEU A 571 -23.21 -53.48 7.22
CA LEU A 571 -24.15 -52.48 6.72
C LEU A 571 -25.59 -52.85 7.06
N ASN A 572 -25.98 -54.11 6.89
CA ASN A 572 -27.32 -54.59 7.26
C ASN A 572 -27.62 -54.36 8.74
N GLY A 573 -26.63 -54.53 9.64
CA GLY A 573 -26.79 -54.24 11.07
C GLY A 573 -26.95 -52.75 11.41
N ILE A 574 -26.31 -51.85 10.65
CA ILE A 574 -26.46 -50.38 10.76
C ILE A 574 -27.74 -49.89 10.05
N TRP A 575 -28.26 -50.66 9.10
CA TRP A 575 -29.47 -50.35 8.36
C TRP A 575 -30.73 -50.83 9.07
N SER A 576 -30.61 -51.88 9.89
CA SER A 576 -31.68 -52.42 10.74
C SER A 576 -31.78 -51.79 12.14
N SER A 577 -30.86 -50.89 12.49
CA SER A 577 -30.84 -50.11 13.73
C SER A 577 -31.00 -48.63 13.42
#